data_AF-A0A9D2XEX7-F1
#
_entry.id   AF-A0A9D2XEX7-F1
#
_cell.length_a   1.000
_cell.length_b   1.000
_cell.length_c   1.000
_cell.angle_alpha   90.00
_cell.angle_beta   90.00
_cell.angle_gamma   90.00
#
_symmetry.space_group_name_H-M   'P 1'
#
loop_
_entity.id
_entity.type
_entity.pdbx_description
1 polymer ?
#
loop_
_entity_poly.entity_id
_entity_poly.type
_entity_poly.pdbx_seq_one_letter_code
_entity_poly.pdbx_strand_id
1 'polypeptide(L)' 'MLKFPEASGMRSAPLFYLCYLLCVALGLACVLCVFLWSSRWRGGLAWNLKAQQFNWHPVLMVTGLVVMYGYG' A
#
# COMPACT_ATOMS: atom_id res chain seq x y z
N MET A 1 40.36 33.25 -1.46
CA MET A 1 39.77 32.34 -0.45
C MET A 1 38.37 31.97 -0.91
N LEU A 2 38.16 30.71 -1.29
CA LEU A 2 36.90 30.18 -1.81
C LEU A 2 35.83 30.18 -0.71
N LYS A 3 34.71 30.85 -0.95
CA LYS A 3 33.50 30.75 -0.13
C LYS A 3 32.59 29.73 -0.84
N PHE A 4 32.60 28.50 -0.35
CA PHE A 4 31.76 27.42 -0.86
C PHE A 4 30.28 27.79 -0.68
N PRO A 5 29.40 27.46 -1.65
CA PRO A 5 27.97 27.71 -1.51
C PRO A 5 27.42 26.87 -0.36
N GLU A 6 26.78 27.54 0.60
CA GLU A 6 26.03 26.87 1.67
C GLU A 6 24.77 26.29 1.04
N ALA A 7 24.83 25.01 0.66
CA ALA A 7 23.65 24.26 0.28
C ALA A 7 22.80 24.01 1.54
N SER A 8 22.06 25.02 1.98
CA SER A 8 20.92 24.87 2.89
C SER A 8 19.74 24.26 2.12
N GLY A 9 19.99 23.13 1.45
CA GLY A 9 18.99 22.38 0.71
C GLY A 9 18.04 21.71 1.68
N MET A 10 16.76 22.08 1.60
CA MET A 10 15.60 21.50 2.26
C MET A 10 15.78 20.02 2.67
N ARG A 11 16.17 19.77 3.93
CA ARG A 11 16.40 18.41 4.48
C ARG A 11 15.11 17.57 4.59
N SER A 12 13.95 18.18 4.29
CA SER A 12 12.63 17.57 4.41
C SER A 12 12.21 16.78 3.17
N ALA A 13 12.73 17.11 1.98
CA ALA A 13 12.38 16.42 0.73
C ALA A 13 12.75 14.93 0.73
N PRO A 14 13.99 14.51 1.06
CA PRO A 14 14.33 13.08 1.06
C PRO A 14 13.54 12.29 2.12
N LEU A 15 13.22 12.91 3.26
CA LEU A 15 12.38 12.28 4.29
C LEU A 15 10.94 12.11 3.81
N PHE A 16 10.37 13.09 3.12
CA PHE A 16 9.05 13.00 2.51
C PHE A 16 8.98 11.82 1.54
N TYR A 17 9.94 11.70 0.61
CA TYR A 17 9.98 10.60 -0.35
C TYR A 17 10.19 9.25 0.34
N LEU A 18 11.02 9.19 1.40
CA LEU A 18 11.20 7.97 2.19
C LEU A 18 9.90 7.53 2.86
N CYS A 19 9.21 8.45 3.56
CA CYS A 19 7.93 8.18 4.20
C CYS A 19 6.87 7.76 3.18
N TYR A 20 6.82 8.43 2.02
CA TYR A 20 5.91 8.08 0.94
C TYR A 20 6.17 6.66 0.41
N LEU A 21 7.43 6.31 0.12
CA LEU A 21 7.79 4.97 -0.32
C LEU A 21 7.47 3.90 0.73
N LEU A 22 7.69 4.20 2.02
CA LEU A 22 7.32 3.30 3.12
C LEU A 22 5.81 3.08 3.16
N CYS A 23 5.00 4.13 3.04
CA CYS A 23 3.55 4.01 2.94
C CYS A 23 3.12 3.14 1.75
N VAL A 24 3.80 3.28 0.59
CA VAL A 24 3.50 2.48 -0.63
C VAL A 24 3.82 1.03 -0.41
N ALA A 25 5.00 0.74 0.13
CA ALA A 25 5.43 -0.62 0.43
C ALA A 25 4.49 -1.30 1.45
N LEU A 26 4.12 -0.59 2.52
CA LEU A 26 3.21 -1.11 3.55
C LEU A 26 1.80 -1.33 3.00
N GLY A 27 1.29 -0.41 2.18
CA GLY A 27 0.00 -0.55 1.51
C GLY A 27 -0.04 -1.78 0.60
N LEU A 28 0.97 -1.94 -0.26
CA LEU A 28 1.10 -3.13 -1.12
C LEU A 28 1.21 -4.43 -0.32
N ALA A 29 2.04 -4.44 0.73
CA ALA A 29 2.17 -5.61 1.60
C ALA A 29 0.84 -5.98 2.27
N CYS A 30 0.04 -4.98 2.67
CA CYS A 30 -1.29 -5.20 3.25
C CYS A 30 -2.26 -5.85 2.25
N VAL A 31 -2.33 -5.33 1.01
CA VAL A 31 -3.16 -5.93 -0.04
C VAL A 31 -2.74 -7.37 -0.33
N LEU A 32 -1.43 -7.62 -0.49
CA LEU A 32 -0.90 -8.95 -0.75
C LEU A 32 -1.22 -9.91 0.40
N CYS A 33 -1.07 -9.46 1.65
CA CYS A 33 -1.39 -10.27 2.82
C CYS A 33 -2.87 -10.69 2.82
N VAL A 34 -3.79 -9.75 2.58
CA VAL A 34 -5.24 -10.04 2.57
C VAL A 34 -5.65 -10.90 1.39
N PHE A 35 -5.02 -10.70 0.23
CA PHE A 35 -5.21 -11.51 -0.96
C PHE A 35 -4.73 -12.95 -0.75
N LEU A 36 -3.49 -13.14 -0.27
CA LEU A 36 -2.91 -14.46 -0.01
C LEU A 36 -3.64 -15.18 1.11
N TRP A 37 -4.02 -14.47 2.18
CA TRP A 37 -4.83 -15.03 3.25
C TRP A 37 -6.18 -15.53 2.73
N SER A 38 -6.89 -14.70 1.97
CA SER A 38 -8.17 -15.08 1.36
C SER A 38 -8.01 -16.22 0.35
N SER A 39 -6.91 -16.24 -0.41
CA SER A 39 -6.66 -17.31 -1.37
C SER A 39 -6.30 -18.64 -0.71
N ARG A 40 -5.46 -18.63 0.33
CA ARG A 40 -4.92 -19.85 0.94
C ARG A 40 -5.85 -20.45 1.99
N TRP A 41 -6.50 -19.61 2.81
CA TRP A 41 -7.25 -20.07 3.98
C TRP A 41 -8.76 -20.06 3.77
N ARG A 42 -9.29 -19.24 2.85
CA ARG A 42 -10.75 -19.10 2.63
C ARG A 42 -11.25 -19.86 1.40
N GLY A 43 -10.41 -20.74 0.85
CA GLY A 43 -10.75 -21.59 -0.28
C GLY A 43 -10.68 -20.89 -1.64
N GLY A 44 -9.94 -19.78 -1.76
CA GLY A 44 -9.74 -19.08 -3.03
C GLY A 44 -10.70 -17.92 -3.27
N LEU A 45 -10.46 -17.21 -4.37
CA LEU A 45 -11.27 -16.10 -4.86
C LEU A 45 -11.94 -16.54 -6.17
N ALA A 46 -13.26 -16.63 -6.17
CA ALA A 46 -14.01 -16.96 -7.38
C ALA A 46 -15.15 -15.97 -7.54
N TRP A 47 -15.39 -15.58 -8.78
CA TRP A 47 -16.40 -14.59 -9.13
C TRP A 47 -17.81 -15.20 -9.28
N ASN A 48 -17.91 -16.52 -9.48
CA ASN A 48 -19.17 -17.21 -9.80
C ASN A 48 -19.70 -18.10 -8.67
N LEU A 49 -18.96 -18.28 -7.58
CA LEU A 49 -19.34 -19.16 -6.47
C LEU A 49 -19.76 -18.33 -5.25
N LYS A 50 -21.01 -18.51 -4.75
CA LYS A 50 -21.60 -17.72 -3.66
C LYS A 50 -20.69 -17.56 -2.43
N ALA A 51 -20.02 -18.62 -2.01
CA ALA A 51 -19.14 -18.58 -0.84
C ALA A 51 -17.82 -17.83 -1.10
N GLN A 52 -17.24 -17.97 -2.29
CA GLN A 52 -15.96 -17.35 -2.66
C GLN A 52 -16.12 -15.89 -3.13
N GLN A 53 -17.33 -15.48 -3.56
CA GLN A 53 -17.64 -14.07 -3.84
C GLN A 53 -17.48 -13.21 -2.57
N PHE A 54 -17.88 -13.71 -1.40
CA PHE A 54 -17.68 -13.00 -0.14
C PHE A 54 -16.19 -12.83 0.23
N ASN A 55 -15.30 -13.67 -0.31
CA ASN A 55 -13.86 -13.50 -0.08
C ASN A 55 -13.29 -12.25 -0.76
N TRP A 56 -13.93 -11.75 -1.81
CA TRP A 56 -13.56 -10.48 -2.46
C TRP A 56 -13.86 -9.27 -1.58
N HIS A 57 -14.82 -9.35 -0.67
CA HIS A 57 -15.22 -8.22 0.16
C HIS A 57 -14.04 -7.60 0.95
N PRO A 58 -13.29 -8.34 1.78
CA PRO A 58 -12.15 -7.75 2.48
C PRO A 58 -10.98 -7.36 1.56
N VAL A 59 -10.77 -8.06 0.43
CA VAL A 59 -9.73 -7.69 -0.54
C VAL A 59 -10.04 -6.32 -1.16
N LEU A 60 -11.28 -6.09 -1.56
CA LEU A 60 -11.73 -4.83 -2.14
C LEU A 60 -11.79 -3.71 -1.10
N MET A 61 -12.25 -3.99 0.11
CA MET A 61 -12.26 -3.01 1.20
C MET A 61 -10.85 -2.51 1.55
N VAL A 62 -9.88 -3.41 1.71
CA VAL A 62 -8.49 -3.03 2.03
C VAL A 62 -7.82 -2.32 0.85
N THR A 63 -8.05 -2.77 -0.38
CA THR A 63 -7.46 -2.11 -1.56
C THR A 63 -8.05 -0.71 -1.77
N GLY A 64 -9.38 -0.57 -1.71
CA GLY A 64 -10.09 0.67 -2.01
C GLY A 64 -10.07 1.67 -0.86
N LEU A 65 -10.55 1.28 0.32
CA LEU A 65 -10.79 2.21 1.44
C LEU A 65 -9.58 2.42 2.34
N VAL A 66 -8.60 1.50 2.33
CA VAL A 66 -7.40 1.63 3.19
C VAL A 66 -6.22 2.12 2.37
N VAL A 67 -5.91 1.46 1.25
CA VAL A 67 -4.72 1.79 0.45
C VAL A 67 -5.00 2.92 -0.52
N MET A 68 -5.94 2.76 -1.47
CA MET A 68 -6.22 3.79 -2.48
C MET A 68 -6.75 5.10 -1.88
N TYR A 69 -7.66 5.04 -0.90
CA TYR A 69 -8.14 6.23 -0.19
C TYR A 69 -7.03 6.98 0.56
N GLY A 70 -5.96 6.30 0.98
CA GLY A 70 -4.79 6.95 1.58
C GLY A 70 -3.88 7.66 0.57
N TYR A 71 -4.03 7.37 -0.73
CA TYR A 71 -3.24 7.97 -1.82
C TYR A 71 -3.94 9.08 -2.58
N GLY A 72 -5.26 9.00 -2.72
CA GLY A 72 -6.09 9.98 -3.44
C GLY A 72 -6.52 11.14 -2.57
#